data_AF-A0A2N0XZ10-F1
#
_entry.id   AF-A0A2N0XZ10-F1
#
_cell.length_a   1.000
_cell.length_b   1.000
_cell.length_c   1.000
_cell.angle_alpha   90.00
_cell.angle_beta   90.00
_cell.angle_gamma   90.00
#
_symmetry.space_group_name_H-M   'P 1'
#
loop_
_entity.id
_entity.type
_entity.pdbx_description
1 polymer ?
#
loop_
_entity_poly.entity_id
_entity_poly.type
_entity_poly.pdbx_seq_one_letter_code
_entity_poly.pdbx_strand_id
1 'polypeptide(L)'
;MILCTTTLNHTLEVLRNLPKKKDIILSKQEASIDLLTTISQLLGVPAESIKPDVNLIELGLDSISMMRLTGQFRNAGLDINFAQLMETPTLESWQKIIASSEVSA
;
A
#
# COMPACT_ATOMS: atom_id res chain seq x y z
N MET A 1 -20.34 15.46 52.36
CA MET A 1 -21.06 16.07 51.23
C MET A 1 -20.22 15.83 49.98
N ILE A 2 -20.30 14.63 49.42
CA ILE A 2 -19.48 14.15 48.30
C ILE A 2 -20.46 13.82 47.19
N LEU A 3 -20.50 14.65 46.16
CA LEU A 3 -21.24 14.35 44.93
C LEU A 3 -20.23 14.05 43.82
N CYS A 4 -20.28 12.78 43.41
CA CYS A 4 -20.20 12.28 42.04
C CYS A 4 -19.08 12.79 41.12
N THR A 5 -18.01 12.00 40.97
CA THR A 5 -17.05 12.14 39.86
C THR A 5 -16.75 10.82 39.13
N THR A 6 -17.55 9.77 39.32
CA THR A 6 -17.18 8.42 38.86
C THR A 6 -17.55 8.08 37.41
N THR A 7 -18.16 8.99 36.65
CA THR A 7 -18.57 8.69 35.25
C THR A 7 -17.61 9.21 34.18
N LEU A 8 -16.53 9.90 34.54
CA LEU A 8 -15.60 10.49 33.55
C LEU A 8 -14.25 9.76 33.40
N ASN A 9 -14.04 8.60 34.04
CA ASN A 9 -12.76 7.87 33.92
C ASN A 9 -12.76 6.76 32.87
N HIS A 10 -13.92 6.29 32.40
CA HIS A 10 -13.96 5.18 31.42
C HIS A 10 -13.58 5.62 30.00
N THR A 11 -13.79 6.89 29.64
CA THR A 11 -13.50 7.40 28.29
C THR A 11 -12.00 7.63 28.03
N LEU A 12 -11.19 7.77 29.08
CA LEU A 12 -9.75 8.08 28.93
C LEU A 12 -8.88 6.84 28.75
N GLU A 13 -9.38 5.65 29.04
CA GLU A 13 -8.60 4.41 28.91
C GLU A 13 -8.46 3.95 27.45
N VAL A 14 -9.49 4.21 26.62
CA VAL A 14 -9.46 3.89 25.18
C VAL A 14 -8.49 4.79 24.41
N LEU A 15 -8.36 6.07 24.78
CA LEU A 15 -7.40 6.99 24.16
C LEU A 15 -5.95 6.67 24.53
N ARG A 16 -5.71 5.97 25.66
CA ARG A 16 -4.38 5.57 26.09
C ARG A 16 -3.81 4.42 25.24
N ASN A 17 -4.67 3.61 24.64
CA ASN A 17 -4.32 2.46 23.80
C ASN A 17 -4.54 2.71 22.30
N LEU A 18 -4.73 3.95 21.86
CA LEU A 18 -4.58 4.28 20.45
C LEU A 18 -3.11 4.03 20.04
N PRO A 19 -2.84 3.26 18.97
CA PRO A 19 -1.48 3.12 18.47
C PRO A 19 -0.94 4.51 18.14
N LYS A 20 0.09 4.93 18.86
CA LYS A 20 0.74 6.22 18.62
C LYS A 20 1.39 6.17 17.24
N LYS A 21 0.92 7.05 16.34
CA LYS A 21 1.39 7.26 14.95
C LYS A 21 2.91 7.53 14.79
N LYS A 22 3.70 7.51 15.87
CA LYS A 22 5.08 8.01 15.88
C LYS A 22 6.12 7.05 16.49
N ASP A 23 5.69 5.90 17.02
CA ASP A 23 6.59 5.01 17.79
C ASP A 23 6.98 3.71 17.07
N ILE A 24 6.98 3.72 15.73
CA ILE A 24 7.77 2.75 14.94
C ILE A 24 8.83 3.56 14.20
N ILE A 25 9.84 4.01 14.93
CA ILE A 25 11.12 4.39 14.33
C ILE A 25 11.72 3.12 13.72
N LEU A 26 12.35 3.18 12.54
CA LEU A 26 13.66 2.55 12.20
C LEU A 26 13.95 2.64 10.68
N SER A 27 15.05 3.35 10.35
CA SER A 27 16.06 2.95 9.34
C SER A 27 15.70 3.00 7.84
N LYS A 28 16.20 4.03 7.12
CA LYS A 28 16.11 4.23 5.65
C LYS A 28 14.65 4.23 5.15
N GLN A 29 14.13 5.37 4.69
CA GLN A 29 12.80 5.38 4.04
C GLN A 29 12.88 4.61 2.72
N GLU A 30 12.82 3.28 2.78
CA GLU A 30 12.34 2.44 1.71
C GLU A 30 10.83 2.63 1.70
N ALA A 31 10.35 3.44 0.77
CA ALA A 31 8.93 3.55 0.50
C ALA A 31 8.46 2.22 -0.12
N SER A 32 8.24 1.22 0.73
CA SER A 32 7.70 -0.07 0.30
C SER A 32 6.25 0.16 -0.14
N ILE A 33 6.03 0.12 -1.45
CA ILE A 33 4.70 0.27 -2.03
C ILE A 33 3.92 -1.01 -1.74
N ASP A 34 2.79 -0.87 -1.05
CA ASP A 34 1.81 -1.94 -0.96
C ASP A 34 1.07 -2.08 -2.29
N LEU A 35 1.65 -2.89 -3.18
CA LEU A 35 1.19 -3.06 -4.55
C LEU A 35 -0.21 -3.68 -4.62
N LEU A 36 -0.49 -4.70 -3.80
CA LEU A 36 -1.77 -5.40 -3.80
C LEU A 36 -2.91 -4.46 -3.35
N THR A 37 -2.70 -3.73 -2.25
CA THR A 37 -3.68 -2.74 -1.78
C THR A 37 -3.91 -1.65 -2.82
N THR A 38 -2.84 -1.18 -3.47
CA THR A 38 -2.94 -0.16 -4.52
C THR A 38 -3.78 -0.64 -5.71
N ILE A 39 -3.52 -1.85 -6.20
CA ILE A 39 -4.28 -2.43 -7.32
C ILE A 39 -5.73 -2.71 -6.94
N SER A 40 -5.98 -3.22 -5.74
CA SER A 40 -7.34 -3.43 -5.19
C SER A 40 -8.15 -2.13 -5.20
N GLN A 41 -7.55 -1.02 -4.76
CA GLN A 41 -8.20 0.30 -4.79
C GLN A 41 -8.45 0.81 -6.21
N LEU A 42 -7.50 0.60 -7.13
CA LEU A 42 -7.63 1.02 -8.53
C LEU A 42 -8.72 0.23 -9.27
N LEU A 43 -8.83 -1.07 -9.01
CA LEU A 43 -9.85 -1.95 -9.61
C LEU A 43 -11.21 -1.87 -8.90
N GLY A 44 -11.25 -1.37 -7.66
CA GLY A 44 -12.47 -1.35 -6.85
C GLY A 44 -12.95 -2.75 -6.41
N VAL A 45 -12.03 -3.71 -6.29
CA VAL A 45 -12.31 -5.10 -5.88
C VAL A 45 -11.53 -5.47 -4.63
N PRO A 46 -12.01 -6.41 -3.79
CA PRO A 46 -11.26 -6.87 -2.61
C PRO A 46 -9.89 -7.46 -2.99
N ALA A 47 -8.86 -7.22 -2.17
CA ALA A 47 -7.50 -7.71 -2.41
C ALA A 47 -7.44 -9.24 -2.56
N GLU A 48 -8.28 -9.96 -1.80
CA GLU A 48 -8.37 -11.42 -1.80
C GLU A 48 -8.95 -11.99 -3.11
N SER A 49 -9.60 -11.15 -3.92
CA SER A 49 -10.14 -11.53 -5.23
C SER A 49 -9.11 -11.44 -6.36
N ILE A 50 -7.98 -10.77 -6.13
CA ILE A 50 -6.92 -10.59 -7.12
C ILE A 50 -5.93 -11.75 -6.99
N LYS A 51 -5.93 -12.63 -7.99
CA LYS A 51 -4.94 -13.72 -8.06
C LYS A 51 -3.58 -13.19 -8.51
N PRO A 52 -2.44 -13.77 -8.06
CA PRO A 52 -1.12 -13.28 -8.44
C PRO A 52 -0.81 -13.34 -9.94
N ASP A 53 -1.35 -14.34 -10.63
CA ASP A 53 -1.06 -14.71 -12.02
C ASP A 53 -2.07 -14.15 -13.04
N VAL A 54 -3.11 -13.47 -12.57
CA VAL A 54 -4.16 -12.91 -13.44
C VAL A 54 -3.65 -11.69 -14.21
N ASN A 55 -4.11 -11.54 -15.45
CA ASN A 55 -3.86 -10.34 -16.23
C ASN A 55 -4.70 -9.18 -15.67
N LEU A 56 -4.03 -8.20 -15.07
CA LEU A 56 -4.65 -7.05 -14.42
C LEU A 56 -5.37 -6.14 -15.42
N ILE A 57 -4.91 -6.09 -16.68
CA ILE A 57 -5.57 -5.32 -17.74
C ILE A 57 -6.91 -5.96 -18.11
N GLU A 58 -6.96 -7.30 -18.17
CA GLU A 58 -8.21 -8.04 -18.38
C GLU A 58 -9.17 -7.92 -17.20
N LEU A 59 -8.65 -7.69 -15.98
CA LEU A 59 -9.46 -7.33 -14.81
C LEU A 59 -9.96 -5.88 -14.81
N GLY A 60 -9.58 -5.06 -15.80
CA GLY A 60 -10.05 -3.69 -15.96
C GLY A 60 -9.06 -2.61 -15.51
N LEU A 61 -7.80 -2.96 -15.25
CA LEU A 61 -6.78 -1.94 -14.96
C LEU A 61 -6.44 -1.17 -16.25
N ASP A 62 -6.67 0.13 -16.24
CA ASP A 62 -6.48 0.99 -17.41
C ASP A 62 -5.12 1.70 -17.45
N SER A 63 -4.83 2.36 -18.57
CA SER A 63 -3.58 3.09 -18.80
C SER A 63 -3.39 4.26 -17.84
N ILE A 64 -4.47 4.94 -17.44
CA ILE A 64 -4.41 6.07 -16.50
C ILE A 64 -3.97 5.58 -15.12
N SER A 65 -4.52 4.45 -14.68
CA SER A 65 -4.19 3.79 -13.43
C SER A 65 -2.73 3.31 -13.43
N MET A 66 -2.26 2.74 -14.55
CA MET A 66 -0.86 2.39 -14.73
C MET A 66 0.07 3.60 -14.71
N MET A 67 -0.30 4.72 -15.34
CA MET A 67 0.48 5.96 -15.28
C MET A 67 0.55 6.55 -13.87
N ARG A 68 -0.53 6.44 -13.08
CA ARG A 68 -0.51 6.83 -11.66
C ARG A 68 0.41 5.92 -10.86
N LEU A 69 0.39 4.62 -11.13
CA LEU A 69 1.23 3.63 -10.46
C LEU A 69 2.72 3.86 -10.74
N THR A 70 3.12 4.11 -11.99
CA THR A 70 4.51 4.45 -12.32
C THR A 70 4.96 5.76 -11.68
N GLY A 71 4.06 6.75 -11.53
CA GLY A 71 4.33 7.95 -10.74
C GLY A 71 4.61 7.66 -9.26
N GLN A 72 3.88 6.72 -8.66
CA GLN A 72 4.14 6.28 -7.28
C GLN A 72 5.47 5.54 -7.14
N PHE A 73 5.80 4.67 -8.10
CA PHE A 73 7.10 4.00 -8.17
C PHE A 73 8.25 5.00 -8.19
N ARG A 74 8.15 6.02 -9.04
CA ARG A 74 9.18 7.07 -9.14
C ARG A 74 9.32 7.89 -7.85
N ASN A 75 8.21 8.18 -7.16
CA ASN A 75 8.24 8.84 -5.86
C ASN A 75 8.87 7.97 -4.75
N ALA A 76 8.80 6.65 -4.90
CA ALA A 76 9.45 5.68 -4.02
C ALA A 76 10.92 5.42 -4.40
N GLY A 77 11.46 6.07 -5.43
CA GLY A 77 12.83 5.86 -5.91
C GLY A 77 12.98 4.66 -6.85
N LEU A 78 11.88 4.04 -7.28
CA LEU A 78 11.89 2.92 -8.22
C LEU A 78 11.76 3.43 -9.65
N ASP A 79 12.72 3.09 -10.51
CA ASP A 79 12.67 3.41 -11.94
C ASP A 79 11.96 2.29 -12.73
N ILE A 80 10.64 2.22 -12.57
CA ILE A 80 9.78 1.25 -13.26
C ILE A 80 8.87 2.01 -14.22
N ASN A 81 9.01 1.73 -15.52
CA ASN A 81 8.25 2.39 -16.58
C ASN A 81 7.07 1.56 -17.08
N PHE A 82 6.22 2.19 -17.89
CA PHE A 82 5.02 1.56 -18.44
C PHE A 82 5.31 0.32 -19.30
N ALA A 83 6.38 0.33 -20.10
CA ALA A 83 6.72 -0.81 -20.96
C ALA A 83 7.07 -2.06 -20.14
N GLN A 84 7.77 -1.89 -19.01
CA GLN A 84 8.08 -2.97 -18.07
C GLN A 84 6.80 -3.58 -17.47
N LEU A 85 5.81 -2.74 -17.14
CA LEU A 85 4.54 -3.22 -16.60
C LEU A 85 3.69 -3.97 -17.64
N MET A 86 3.73 -3.52 -18.90
CA MET A 86 2.98 -4.12 -20.01
C MET A 86 3.52 -5.47 -20.47
N GLU A 87 4.81 -5.76 -20.22
CA GLU A 87 5.43 -7.03 -20.64
C GLU A 87 4.75 -8.24 -20.01
N THR A 88 4.41 -8.16 -18.73
CA THR A 88 3.64 -9.18 -18.02
C THR A 88 2.79 -8.48 -16.96
N PRO A 89 1.54 -8.12 -17.29
CA PRO A 89 0.67 -7.29 -16.45
C PRO A 89 0.01 -8.09 -15.33
N THR A 90 0.80 -8.83 -14.56
CA THR A 90 0.35 -9.64 -13.43
C THR A 90 0.92 -9.10 -12.13
N LEU A 91 0.19 -9.29 -11.02
CA LEU A 91 0.66 -8.88 -9.70
C LEU A 91 2.00 -9.54 -9.36
N GLU A 92 2.13 -10.85 -9.63
CA GLU A 92 3.35 -11.61 -9.36
C GLU A 92 4.56 -11.05 -10.12
N SER A 93 4.40 -10.72 -11.41
CA SER A 93 5.47 -10.16 -12.22
C SER A 93 5.90 -8.79 -11.70
N TRP A 94 4.95 -7.91 -11.40
CA TRP A 94 5.23 -6.57 -10.91
C TRP A 94 5.93 -6.59 -9.54
N GLN A 95 5.56 -7.51 -8.65
CA GLN A 95 6.27 -7.72 -7.39
C GLN A 95 7.73 -8.14 -7.62
N LYS A 96 8.00 -9.02 -8.59
CA LYS A 96 9.38 -9.42 -8.95
C LYS A 96 10.20 -8.24 -9.49
N ILE A 97 9.59 -7.38 -10.31
CA ILE A 97 10.24 -6.18 -10.86
C ILE A 97 10.62 -5.23 -9.70
N ILE A 98 9.70 -4.97 -8.77
CA ILE A 98 9.93 -4.10 -7.60
C ILE A 98 11.04 -4.68 -6.71
N ALA A 99 10.97 -5.97 -6.38
CA ALA A 99 12.01 -6.61 -5.56
C ALA A 99 13.39 -6.56 -6.22
N SER A 100 13.46 -6.60 -7.56
CA SER A 100 14.72 -6.50 -8.30
C SER A 100 15.27 -5.07 -8.37
N SER A 101 14.41 -4.06 -8.34
CA SER A 101 14.81 -2.64 -8.39
C SER A 101 15.23 -2.09 -7.02
N GLU A 102 14.69 -2.60 -5.92
CA GLU A 102 15.12 -2.27 -4.55
C GLU A 102 16.55 -2.77 -4.25
N VAL A 103 16.97 -3.89 -4.83
CA VAL A 103 18.29 -4.51 -4.58
C VAL A 103 19.44 -3.74 -5.27
N SER A 104 19.15 -2.88 -6.25
CA SER A 104 20.18 -2.14 -7.01
C SER A 104 20.46 -0.72 -6.49
N ALA A 105 19.90 -0.31 -5.34
CA ALA A 105 19.98 1.06 -4.79
C ALA A 105 20.67 1.17 -3.42
#